data_AF-A0A433AUB4-F1
#
_entry.id   AF-A0A433AUB4-F1
#
_cell.length_a   1.000
_cell.length_b   1.000
_cell.length_c   1.000
_cell.angle_alpha   90.00
_cell.angle_beta   90.00
_cell.angle_gamma   90.00
#
_symmetry.space_group_name_H-M   'P 1'
#
loop_
_entity.id
_entity.type
_entity.pdbx_description
1 polymer ?
#
loop_
_entity_poly.entity_id
_entity_poly.type
_entity_poly.pdbx_seq_one_letter_code
_entity_poly.pdbx_strand_id
1 'polypeptide(L)'
;MFAKTLFTSIALFALLGQTAVARSYHDRPHRRRHWEGKFLHVTDIHVDPTYLEGSDPKQLCHRVSDLASNNTAGVYGALGTNCDSPIPLVESSFGFMHEHLQNVDFIIYTGKSNLRKSLSRTHYRMEIPATDIVIVFAICPGDTARHDRDVVVPRTSTDVLSDHKMVVDYFHKNFDTKRVKFIPTLGNNDEYLHDQIAFGPQPLLTNLTKLWAPFNLNLGETFANGGYFTQDVLPGKLQVISMNTGYFYAKNLLVSDCDKAGSAGDVQLQWIQANLQKARHGHYSVYLMQVYFD
;
A
#
# COMPACT_ATOMS: atom_id res chain seq x y z
N MET A 1 -10.13 -65.75 -85.09
CA MET A 1 -8.76 -66.30 -84.96
C MET A 1 -8.45 -66.47 -83.48
N PHE A 2 -7.70 -67.52 -83.17
CA PHE A 2 -7.54 -68.23 -81.90
C PHE A 2 -7.26 -67.44 -80.61
N ALA A 3 -7.97 -67.87 -79.55
CA ALA A 3 -7.55 -68.18 -78.17
C ALA A 3 -6.34 -67.46 -77.53
N LYS A 4 -6.55 -67.00 -76.29
CA LYS A 4 -5.94 -67.64 -75.10
C LYS A 4 -6.53 -67.12 -73.78
N THR A 5 -7.01 -68.08 -73.00
CA THR A 5 -7.39 -68.02 -71.60
C THR A 5 -6.18 -67.74 -70.71
N LEU A 6 -6.35 -66.96 -69.63
CA LEU A 6 -5.70 -67.26 -68.35
C LEU A 6 -6.49 -66.65 -67.18
N PHE A 7 -6.92 -67.55 -66.28
CA PHE A 7 -7.25 -67.36 -64.87
C PHE A 7 -6.19 -66.48 -64.18
N THR A 8 -6.39 -65.66 -63.15
CA THR A 8 -7.10 -65.73 -61.85
C THR A 8 -6.70 -64.40 -61.16
N SER A 9 -7.50 -63.68 -60.38
CA SER A 9 -7.80 -63.99 -58.99
C SER A 9 -8.73 -62.90 -58.43
N ILE A 10 -9.64 -63.37 -57.59
CA ILE A 10 -10.62 -62.65 -56.81
C ILE A 10 -9.91 -61.71 -55.82
N ALA A 11 -10.29 -60.43 -55.80
CA ALA A 11 -10.13 -59.58 -54.64
C ALA A 11 -11.50 -58.95 -54.32
N LEU A 12 -12.10 -59.48 -53.27
CA LEU A 12 -13.42 -59.14 -52.74
C LEU A 12 -13.38 -57.70 -52.19
N PHE A 13 -14.17 -56.80 -52.76
CA PHE A 13 -14.40 -55.47 -52.22
C PHE A 13 -15.22 -55.59 -50.93
N ALA A 14 -14.56 -55.56 -49.77
CA ALA A 14 -15.22 -55.35 -48.49
C ALA A 14 -15.54 -53.86 -48.34
N LEU A 15 -16.81 -53.48 -48.54
CA LEU A 15 -17.34 -52.20 -48.08
C LEU A 15 -17.33 -52.18 -46.55
N LEU A 16 -16.31 -51.56 -45.96
CA LEU A 16 -16.38 -51.09 -44.58
C LEU A 16 -16.95 -49.67 -44.60
N GLY A 17 -18.22 -49.55 -44.21
CA GLY A 17 -18.84 -48.27 -43.90
C GLY A 17 -18.06 -47.56 -42.81
N GLN A 18 -17.35 -46.50 -43.15
CA GLN A 18 -16.80 -45.57 -42.18
C GLN A 18 -17.92 -44.64 -41.74
N THR A 19 -18.48 -44.91 -40.57
CA THR A 19 -19.16 -43.87 -39.80
C THR A 19 -18.13 -42.81 -39.45
N ALA A 20 -18.25 -41.63 -40.05
CA ALA A 20 -17.48 -40.47 -39.66
C ALA A 20 -17.88 -40.10 -38.22
N VAL A 21 -17.17 -40.63 -37.23
CA VAL A 21 -17.21 -40.11 -35.87
C VAL A 21 -16.56 -38.73 -35.94
N ALA A 22 -17.40 -37.68 -35.84
CA ALA A 22 -16.93 -36.32 -35.70
C ALA A 22 -15.96 -36.27 -34.52
N ARG A 23 -14.67 -36.12 -34.84
CA ARG A 23 -13.62 -35.97 -33.85
C ARG A 23 -13.92 -34.67 -33.11
N SER A 24 -14.28 -34.78 -31.83
CA SER A 24 -14.38 -33.66 -30.90
C SER A 24 -13.22 -32.72 -31.16
N TYR A 25 -13.56 -31.48 -31.52
CA TYR A 25 -12.62 -30.40 -31.74
C TYR A 25 -11.82 -30.23 -30.45
N HIS A 26 -10.63 -30.82 -30.44
CA HIS A 26 -9.73 -30.83 -29.30
C HIS A 26 -9.56 -29.40 -28.78
N ASP A 27 -9.99 -29.26 -27.51
CA ASP A 27 -9.67 -28.24 -26.54
C ASP A 27 -8.37 -27.49 -26.89
N ARG A 28 -8.50 -26.30 -27.49
CA ARG A 28 -7.36 -25.38 -27.58
C ARG A 28 -7.10 -24.90 -26.16
N PRO A 29 -5.88 -25.03 -25.61
CA PRO A 29 -5.61 -24.50 -24.29
C PRO A 29 -5.90 -23.00 -24.33
N HIS A 30 -6.93 -22.57 -23.62
CA HIS A 30 -7.15 -21.16 -23.34
C HIS A 30 -5.87 -20.68 -22.64
N ARG A 31 -4.97 -20.01 -23.38
CA ARG A 31 -3.93 -19.19 -22.78
C ARG A 31 -4.67 -18.16 -21.94
N ARG A 32 -4.81 -18.44 -20.63
CA ARG A 32 -5.23 -17.44 -19.66
C ARG A 32 -4.25 -16.29 -19.85
N ARG A 33 -4.72 -15.14 -20.33
CA ARG A 33 -3.93 -13.92 -20.31
C ARG A 33 -3.61 -13.68 -18.85
N HIS A 34 -2.36 -13.91 -18.48
CA HIS A 34 -1.87 -13.56 -17.17
C HIS A 34 -1.79 -12.04 -17.15
N TRP A 35 -2.66 -11.40 -16.36
CA TRP A 35 -2.54 -9.98 -16.10
C TRP A 35 -1.49 -9.85 -15.00
N GLU A 36 -0.40 -9.15 -15.29
CA GLU A 36 0.62 -8.80 -14.30
C GLU A 36 0.38 -7.35 -13.90
N GLY A 37 0.31 -7.10 -12.60
CA GLY A 37 0.18 -5.76 -12.04
C GLY A 37 1.35 -5.48 -11.11
N LYS A 38 1.73 -4.20 -11.00
CA LYS A 38 2.79 -3.75 -10.11
C LYS A 38 2.27 -2.61 -9.25
N PHE A 39 2.51 -2.70 -7.96
CA PHE A 39 2.24 -1.60 -7.06
C PHE A 39 3.47 -1.26 -6.24
N LEU A 40 3.59 0.01 -5.91
CA LEU A 40 4.62 0.50 -5.02
C LEU A 40 4.04 0.62 -3.63
N HIS A 41 4.76 0.10 -2.64
CA HIS A 41 4.45 0.30 -1.24
C HIS A 41 5.49 1.24 -0.64
N VAL A 42 5.08 2.48 -0.41
CA VAL A 42 5.84 3.48 0.34
C VAL A 42 5.24 3.60 1.73
N THR A 43 6.07 3.84 2.71
CA THR A 43 5.64 3.92 4.10
C THR A 43 6.66 4.85 4.76
N ASP A 44 6.27 5.54 5.83
CA ASP A 44 7.22 5.79 6.93
C ASP A 44 8.32 6.79 6.60
N ILE A 45 7.92 7.88 5.93
CA ILE A 45 8.88 8.88 5.47
C ILE A 45 9.49 9.61 6.65
N HIS A 46 8.72 9.92 7.70
CA HIS A 46 9.12 10.73 8.85
C HIS A 46 9.97 11.92 8.40
N VAL A 47 9.41 12.78 7.56
CA VAL A 47 10.16 13.92 7.07
C VAL A 47 10.48 14.82 8.26
N ASP A 48 11.76 15.18 8.37
CA ASP A 48 12.27 16.03 9.42
C ASP A 48 12.90 17.28 8.80
N PRO A 49 12.11 18.34 8.60
CA PRO A 49 12.62 19.63 8.15
C PRO A 49 13.58 20.29 9.16
N THR A 50 13.64 19.79 10.40
CA THR A 50 14.50 20.30 11.46
C THR A 50 15.82 19.53 11.60
N TYR A 51 16.03 18.50 10.78
CA TYR A 51 17.28 17.76 10.73
C TYR A 51 18.46 18.66 10.36
N LEU A 52 19.53 18.56 11.15
CA LEU A 52 20.77 19.27 10.97
C LEU A 52 21.90 18.29 10.68
N GLU A 53 22.50 18.37 9.49
CA GLU A 53 23.73 17.64 9.18
C GLU A 53 24.86 18.01 10.16
N GLY A 54 25.65 17.03 10.58
CA GLY A 54 26.75 17.24 11.52
C GLY A 54 26.29 17.58 12.94
N SER A 55 25.06 17.25 13.31
CA SER A 55 24.52 17.37 14.67
C SER A 55 24.76 16.10 15.51
N ASP A 56 24.43 16.17 16.80
CA ASP A 56 24.48 15.02 17.71
C ASP A 56 23.19 14.19 17.58
N PRO A 57 23.25 12.91 17.17
CA PRO A 57 22.06 12.07 17.09
C PRO A 57 21.35 11.83 18.43
N LYS A 58 22.02 12.05 19.57
CA LYS A 58 21.37 12.04 20.89
C LYS A 58 20.50 13.27 21.14
N GLN A 59 20.71 14.33 20.36
CA GLN A 59 19.86 15.51 20.29
C GLN A 59 18.86 15.42 19.13
N LEU A 60 18.48 14.20 18.74
CA LEU A 60 17.51 13.90 17.68
C LEU A 60 17.91 14.46 16.31
N CYS A 61 19.20 14.71 16.11
CA CYS A 61 19.76 15.36 14.93
C CYS A 61 19.30 16.82 14.71
N HIS A 62 18.78 17.50 15.72
CA HIS A 62 18.36 18.91 15.58
C HIS A 62 19.40 19.91 16.07
N ARG A 63 20.40 19.46 16.84
CA ARG A 63 21.37 20.34 17.52
C ARG A 63 22.76 19.71 17.60
N VAL A 64 23.78 20.56 17.53
CA VAL A 64 25.16 20.18 17.80
C VAL A 64 25.41 20.03 19.31
N SER A 65 26.30 19.12 19.68
CA SER A 65 26.90 19.01 21.01
C SER A 65 28.20 19.84 21.08
N ASP A 66 28.54 20.31 22.29
CA ASP A 66 29.82 20.98 22.56
C ASP A 66 31.03 20.08 22.25
N LEU A 67 30.85 18.77 22.43
CA LEU A 67 31.88 17.80 22.10
C LEU A 67 31.75 17.41 20.62
N ALA A 68 32.66 17.91 19.79
CA ALA A 68 32.67 17.66 18.35
C ALA A 68 32.64 16.17 17.97
N SER A 69 33.15 15.26 18.80
CA SER A 69 33.10 13.81 18.52
C SER A 69 31.70 13.19 18.60
N ASN A 70 30.72 13.89 19.21
CA ASN A 70 29.33 13.42 19.25
C ASN A 70 28.55 13.80 17.98
N ASN A 71 29.03 14.83 17.27
CA ASN A 71 28.40 15.41 16.09
C ASN A 71 28.61 14.52 14.86
N THR A 72 27.77 13.50 14.73
CA THR A 72 27.96 12.37 13.80
C THR A 72 26.81 12.18 12.81
N ALA A 73 25.79 13.04 12.85
CA ALA A 73 24.67 13.02 11.90
C ALA A 73 25.15 13.26 10.46
N GLY A 74 24.82 12.36 9.53
CA GLY A 74 25.22 12.46 8.13
C GLY A 74 24.17 13.12 7.24
N VAL A 75 24.54 13.46 6.00
CA VAL A 75 23.65 14.10 5.01
C VAL A 75 22.32 13.34 4.82
N TYR A 76 22.39 12.01 4.77
CA TYR A 76 21.25 11.13 4.51
C TYR A 76 20.65 10.50 5.77
N GLY A 77 21.07 10.95 6.96
CA GLY A 77 20.57 10.43 8.23
C GLY A 77 21.67 9.86 9.13
N ALA A 78 21.24 9.33 10.27
CA ALA A 78 22.10 8.73 11.28
C ALA A 78 21.57 7.33 11.66
N LEU A 79 22.12 6.29 11.02
CA LEU A 79 21.63 4.93 11.16
C LEU A 79 21.74 4.42 12.61
N GLY A 80 20.68 3.76 13.11
CA GLY A 80 20.66 3.17 14.45
C GLY A 80 20.43 4.18 15.58
N THR A 81 20.00 5.39 15.23
CA THR A 81 19.72 6.47 16.17
C THR A 81 18.24 6.83 16.16
N ASN A 82 17.86 7.84 16.95
CA ASN A 82 16.49 8.37 17.01
C ASN A 82 16.27 9.54 16.05
N CYS A 83 17.08 9.70 15.03
CA CYS A 83 16.86 10.76 14.04
C CYS A 83 15.83 10.32 13.00
N ASP A 84 15.00 11.27 12.59
CA ASP A 84 14.02 11.10 11.52
C ASP A 84 14.66 11.45 10.16
N SER A 85 13.90 11.37 9.06
CA SER A 85 14.46 11.43 7.70
C SER A 85 14.77 12.87 7.27
N PRO A 86 16.04 13.19 6.98
CA PRO A 86 16.38 14.51 6.47
C PRO A 86 15.87 14.69 5.04
N ILE A 87 15.65 15.95 4.64
CA ILE A 87 15.18 16.29 3.29
C ILE A 87 16.01 15.63 2.17
N PRO A 88 17.36 15.60 2.20
CA PRO A 88 18.15 14.92 1.17
C PRO A 88 17.86 13.42 1.02
N LEU A 89 17.52 12.72 2.11
CA LEU A 89 17.13 11.30 2.04
C LEU A 89 15.78 11.15 1.34
N VAL A 90 14.81 11.99 1.70
CA VAL A 90 13.48 11.99 1.08
C VAL A 90 13.60 12.30 -0.41
N GLU A 91 14.30 13.37 -0.78
CA GLU A 91 14.54 13.75 -2.17
C GLU A 91 15.26 12.66 -2.96
N SER A 92 16.32 12.06 -2.40
CA SER A 92 17.05 10.97 -3.05
C SER A 92 16.16 9.73 -3.26
N SER A 93 15.28 9.43 -2.31
CA SER A 93 14.37 8.29 -2.41
C SER A 93 13.32 8.53 -3.50
N PHE A 94 12.69 9.71 -3.51
CA PHE A 94 11.76 10.08 -4.57
C PHE A 94 12.42 10.20 -5.94
N GLY A 95 13.66 10.68 -6.01
CA GLY A 95 14.47 10.68 -7.23
C GLY A 95 14.67 9.27 -7.79
N PHE A 96 15.06 8.31 -6.93
CA PHE A 96 15.18 6.91 -7.34
C PHE A 96 13.84 6.36 -7.86
N MET A 97 12.73 6.62 -7.14
CA MET A 97 11.40 6.17 -7.57
C MET A 97 10.98 6.81 -8.90
N HIS A 98 11.33 8.08 -9.11
CA HIS A 98 11.11 8.79 -10.35
C HIS A 98 11.85 8.16 -11.53
N GLU A 99 13.11 7.79 -11.32
CA GLU A 99 13.96 7.25 -12.39
C GLU A 99 13.67 5.78 -12.70
N HIS A 100 13.33 4.98 -11.69
CA HIS A 100 13.31 3.53 -11.82
C HIS A 100 11.94 2.87 -11.64
N LEU A 101 10.95 3.55 -11.04
CA LEU A 101 9.69 2.94 -10.59
C LEU A 101 8.44 3.56 -11.21
N GLN A 102 8.53 4.07 -12.43
CA GLN A 102 7.40 4.71 -13.11
C GLN A 102 6.37 3.71 -13.67
N ASN A 103 6.78 2.46 -13.88
CA ASN A 103 5.92 1.39 -14.38
C ASN A 103 5.20 0.66 -13.24
N VAL A 104 4.35 1.41 -12.54
CA VAL A 104 3.43 0.91 -11.49
C VAL A 104 2.00 1.33 -11.81
N ASP A 105 1.04 0.52 -11.37
CA ASP A 105 -0.40 0.71 -11.60
C ASP A 105 -1.03 1.59 -10.51
N PHE A 106 -0.56 1.44 -9.27
CA PHE A 106 -0.97 2.25 -8.13
C PHE A 106 0.12 2.25 -7.05
N ILE A 107 0.02 3.20 -6.12
CA ILE A 107 0.88 3.36 -4.97
C ILE A 107 0.01 3.25 -3.74
N ILE A 108 0.42 2.42 -2.80
CA ILE A 108 -0.10 2.42 -1.44
C ILE A 108 0.88 3.13 -0.52
N TYR A 109 0.36 4.03 0.31
CA TYR A 109 1.13 4.74 1.31
C TYR A 109 0.57 4.41 2.69
N THR A 110 1.15 3.41 3.32
CA THR A 110 0.74 3.05 4.68
C THR A 110 1.56 3.83 5.65
N GLY A 111 0.94 4.37 6.67
CA GLY A 111 1.67 4.91 7.77
C GLY A 111 2.24 3.89 8.79
N LYS A 112 3.07 2.91 8.37
CA LYS A 112 3.70 1.76 9.08
C LYS A 112 3.15 0.45 8.62
N SER A 113 3.98 -0.41 8.06
CA SER A 113 3.57 -1.80 7.77
C SER A 113 4.55 -2.82 8.36
N ASN A 114 4.02 -3.81 9.08
CA ASN A 114 4.79 -4.93 9.63
C ASN A 114 5.08 -6.00 8.56
N LEU A 115 5.77 -5.65 7.47
CA LEU A 115 6.23 -6.65 6.50
C LEU A 115 7.32 -7.58 7.08
N ARG A 116 8.04 -7.15 8.13
CA ARG A 116 9.17 -7.89 8.69
C ARG A 116 8.78 -9.04 9.63
N LYS A 117 7.64 -8.98 10.33
CA LYS A 117 7.20 -10.06 11.24
C LYS A 117 6.46 -11.20 10.53
N SER A 118 5.83 -10.95 9.38
CA SER A 118 5.11 -11.98 8.61
C SER A 118 6.03 -12.98 7.90
N LEU A 119 7.32 -12.68 7.74
CA LEU A 119 8.26 -13.54 7.01
C LEU A 119 8.98 -14.58 7.87
N SER A 120 8.86 -14.56 9.21
CA SER A 120 9.68 -15.44 10.06
C SER A 120 8.95 -16.44 10.95
N ARG A 121 7.61 -16.50 10.99
CA ARG A 121 6.95 -17.56 11.76
C ARG A 121 5.51 -17.80 11.32
N THR A 122 5.20 -19.10 11.25
CA THR A 122 3.91 -19.77 10.97
C THR A 122 3.56 -20.01 9.50
N HIS A 123 3.42 -21.29 9.17
CA HIS A 123 3.01 -21.84 7.87
C HIS A 123 1.55 -21.49 7.56
N TYR A 124 1.29 -20.27 7.10
CA TYR A 124 0.16 -20.00 6.22
C TYR A 124 0.72 -19.49 4.91
N ARG A 125 0.79 -20.37 3.91
CA ARG A 125 1.24 -20.02 2.57
C ARG A 125 0.12 -19.18 1.95
N MET A 126 0.18 -17.87 2.15
CA MET A 126 -0.48 -16.94 1.25
C MET A 126 0.29 -17.05 -0.07
N GLU A 127 -0.22 -17.87 -0.98
CA GLU A 127 0.25 -17.91 -2.37
C GLU A 127 -0.17 -16.58 -3.01
N ILE A 128 0.65 -15.54 -2.82
CA ILE A 128 0.65 -14.38 -3.69
C ILE A 128 1.11 -14.92 -5.06
N PRO A 129 0.30 -14.81 -6.12
CA PRO A 129 0.69 -15.27 -7.45
C PRO A 129 2.05 -14.67 -7.83
N ALA A 130 2.87 -15.44 -8.53
CA ALA A 130 4.27 -15.13 -8.85
C ALA A 130 4.48 -13.90 -9.79
N THR A 131 3.52 -12.99 -9.87
CA THR A 131 3.46 -11.87 -10.81
C THR A 131 3.38 -10.50 -10.16
N ASP A 132 3.32 -10.45 -8.84
CA ASP A 132 3.31 -9.20 -8.09
C ASP A 132 4.75 -8.87 -7.70
N ILE A 133 5.41 -7.99 -8.46
CA ILE A 133 6.66 -7.37 -7.98
C ILE A 133 6.26 -6.31 -6.96
N VAL A 134 6.28 -6.68 -5.68
CA VAL A 134 6.18 -5.74 -4.57
C VAL A 134 7.56 -5.15 -4.33
N ILE A 135 7.80 -3.95 -4.87
CA ILE A 135 8.99 -3.18 -4.48
C ILE A 135 8.58 -2.38 -3.24
N VAL A 136 9.05 -2.84 -2.08
CA VAL A 136 8.86 -2.16 -0.80
C VAL A 136 10.03 -1.20 -0.62
N PHE A 137 9.78 0.10 -0.74
CA PHE A 137 10.70 1.09 -0.20
C PHE A 137 10.34 1.29 1.28
N ALA A 138 10.92 0.43 2.13
CA ALA A 138 10.85 0.59 3.56
C ALA A 138 11.90 1.64 3.99
N ILE A 139 11.54 2.91 3.85
CA ILE A 139 11.89 3.88 4.89
C ILE A 139 11.03 3.45 6.12
N CYS A 140 11.42 3.72 7.35
CA CYS A 140 10.98 2.97 8.55
C CYS A 140 10.51 3.95 9.62
N PRO A 141 9.52 3.66 10.51
CA PRO A 141 8.16 3.19 10.32
C PRO A 141 7.12 4.35 10.28
N GLY A 142 5.80 4.13 10.28
CA GLY A 142 4.81 5.16 10.61
C GLY A 142 4.36 6.21 9.63
N ASP A 143 5.15 7.24 9.45
CA ASP A 143 4.48 8.53 9.46
C ASP A 143 4.96 9.44 8.38
N THR A 144 4.13 10.42 8.10
CA THR A 144 4.53 11.54 7.30
C THR A 144 5.41 12.46 8.13
N ALA A 145 4.90 12.89 9.28
CA ALA A 145 5.58 13.84 10.15
C ALA A 145 6.63 13.16 11.04
N ARG A 146 7.70 13.88 11.39
CA ARG A 146 8.70 13.43 12.37
C ARG A 146 8.08 13.11 13.73
N HIS A 147 8.78 12.30 14.51
CA HIS A 147 8.36 11.97 15.86
C HIS A 147 8.35 13.20 16.79
N ASP A 148 7.38 13.25 17.70
CA ASP A 148 7.26 14.30 18.70
C ASP A 148 8.09 13.99 19.98
N ARG A 149 9.39 13.79 19.80
CA ARG A 149 10.34 13.45 20.89
C ARG A 149 11.12 14.65 21.41
N ASP A 150 11.22 15.72 20.62
CA ASP A 150 12.06 16.85 20.93
C ASP A 150 11.30 17.91 21.73
N VAL A 151 11.60 18.00 23.03
CA VAL A 151 11.00 19.01 23.92
C VAL A 151 11.55 20.43 23.68
N VAL A 152 12.70 20.57 23.02
CA VAL A 152 13.34 21.85 22.72
C VAL A 152 12.84 22.39 21.38
N VAL A 153 12.61 21.51 20.41
CA VAL A 153 12.00 21.82 19.11
C VAL A 153 10.67 21.05 19.03
N PRO A 154 9.64 21.46 19.80
CA PRO A 154 8.36 20.76 19.80
C PRO A 154 7.71 20.90 18.42
N ARG A 155 7.02 19.85 18.00
CA ARG A 155 6.23 19.89 16.78
C ARG A 155 4.98 20.74 17.02
N THR A 156 4.43 21.36 15.99
CA THR A 156 3.12 22.02 16.03
C THR A 156 2.14 21.36 15.06
N SER A 157 0.84 21.58 15.23
CA SER A 157 -0.17 21.10 14.28
C SER A 157 0.01 21.66 12.87
N THR A 158 0.65 22.81 12.74
CA THR A 158 1.00 23.40 11.43
C THR A 158 2.17 22.65 10.81
N ASP A 159 3.17 22.23 11.60
CA ASP A 159 4.28 21.42 11.11
C ASP A 159 3.77 20.07 10.59
N VAL A 160 2.90 19.39 11.33
CA VAL A 160 2.28 18.11 10.88
C VAL A 160 1.58 18.29 9.53
N LEU A 161 0.78 19.34 9.38
CA LEU A 161 0.08 19.60 8.12
C LEU A 161 1.04 19.98 6.99
N SER A 162 2.11 20.72 7.30
CA SER A 162 3.16 21.09 6.35
C SER A 162 3.92 19.86 5.86
N ASP A 163 4.24 18.92 6.75
CA ASP A 163 4.90 17.66 6.43
C ASP A 163 4.00 16.82 5.51
N HIS A 164 2.70 16.73 5.81
CA HIS A 164 1.73 16.07 4.92
C HIS A 164 1.70 16.70 3.54
N LYS A 165 1.65 18.03 3.49
CA LYS A 165 1.67 18.75 2.22
C LYS A 165 2.97 18.46 1.45
N MET A 166 4.12 18.45 2.13
CA MET A 166 5.41 18.19 1.51
C MET A 166 5.47 16.81 0.86
N VAL A 167 5.02 15.76 1.56
CA VAL A 167 4.96 14.40 1.01
C VAL A 167 3.99 14.31 -0.17
N VAL A 168 2.82 14.93 -0.07
CA VAL A 168 1.85 15.02 -1.18
C VAL A 168 2.48 15.70 -2.41
N ASP A 169 3.21 16.80 -2.20
CA ASP A 169 3.91 17.52 -3.27
C ASP A 169 5.00 16.63 -3.90
N TYR A 170 5.74 15.83 -3.11
CA TYR A 170 6.72 14.87 -3.65
C TYR A 170 6.07 13.81 -4.54
N PHE A 171 4.91 13.25 -4.13
CA PHE A 171 4.19 12.29 -4.98
C PHE A 171 3.70 12.94 -6.28
N HIS A 172 3.13 14.15 -6.23
CA HIS A 172 2.71 14.87 -7.42
C HIS A 172 3.86 15.24 -8.36
N LYS A 173 5.02 15.59 -7.79
CA LYS A 173 6.20 15.96 -8.57
C LYS A 173 6.81 14.76 -9.31
N ASN A 174 6.80 13.59 -8.68
CA ASN A 174 7.57 12.43 -9.15
C ASN A 174 6.73 11.37 -9.87
N PHE A 175 5.40 11.44 -9.78
CA PHE A 175 4.49 10.51 -10.44
C PHE A 175 3.37 11.24 -11.19
N ASP A 176 2.92 10.66 -12.31
CA ASP A 176 1.67 11.08 -12.96
C ASP A 176 0.48 10.57 -12.13
N THR A 177 0.05 11.38 -11.16
CA THR A 177 -1.03 11.04 -10.22
C THR A 177 -2.42 11.01 -10.86
N LYS A 178 -2.55 11.39 -12.14
CA LYS A 178 -3.78 11.17 -12.92
C LYS A 178 -3.86 9.75 -13.46
N ARG A 179 -2.69 9.14 -13.71
CA ARG A 179 -2.57 7.76 -14.19
C ARG A 179 -2.38 6.77 -13.05
N VAL A 180 -1.47 7.08 -12.13
CA VAL A 180 -1.10 6.23 -10.98
C VAL A 180 -1.88 6.68 -9.76
N LYS A 181 -2.76 5.82 -9.25
CA LYS A 181 -3.54 6.13 -8.05
C LYS A 181 -2.66 6.06 -6.81
N PHE A 182 -2.67 7.11 -6.00
CA PHE A 182 -2.01 7.16 -4.70
C PHE A 182 -3.04 6.99 -3.59
N ILE A 183 -2.90 5.95 -2.77
CA ILE A 183 -3.88 5.59 -1.73
C ILE A 183 -3.21 5.65 -0.36
N PRO A 184 -3.43 6.73 0.43
CA PRO A 184 -2.84 6.90 1.75
C PRO A 184 -3.64 6.24 2.88
N THR A 185 -2.95 5.99 3.99
CA THR A 185 -3.48 5.66 5.32
C THR A 185 -2.82 6.56 6.36
N LEU A 186 -3.53 6.84 7.46
CA LEU A 186 -3.01 7.61 8.60
C LEU A 186 -2.10 6.78 9.51
N GLY A 187 -0.93 7.32 9.80
CA GLY A 187 -0.02 6.90 10.87
C GLY A 187 -0.38 7.47 12.25
N ASN A 188 0.33 7.09 13.31
CA ASN A 188 0.12 7.63 14.66
C ASN A 188 0.81 8.97 14.92
N ASN A 189 1.88 9.29 14.20
CA ASN A 189 2.45 10.63 14.17
C ASN A 189 1.78 11.51 13.10
N ASP A 190 0.81 11.05 12.33
CA ASP A 190 0.09 11.92 11.39
C ASP A 190 -0.95 12.85 12.08
N GLU A 191 -1.17 12.66 13.38
CA GLU A 191 -1.94 13.58 14.23
C GLU A 191 -0.99 14.44 15.08
N TYR A 192 -1.42 15.67 15.43
CA TYR A 192 -0.61 16.57 16.24
C TYR A 192 -0.31 15.99 17.62
N LEU A 193 -1.35 15.57 18.32
CA LEU A 193 -1.20 14.82 19.57
C LEU A 193 -0.87 13.37 19.20
N HIS A 194 0.39 13.00 19.43
CA HIS A 194 0.90 11.67 19.12
C HIS A 194 -0.03 10.57 19.65
N ASP A 195 -0.37 9.61 18.79
CA ASP A 195 -1.25 8.46 19.08
C ASP A 195 -2.73 8.78 19.32
N GLN A 196 -3.14 10.05 19.31
CA GLN A 196 -4.47 10.47 19.76
C GLN A 196 -5.38 10.83 18.59
N ILE A 197 -6.16 9.89 18.07
CA ILE A 197 -7.18 10.17 17.04
C ILE A 197 -8.60 9.98 17.58
N ALA A 198 -9.42 11.03 17.51
CA ALA A 198 -10.81 10.99 17.93
C ALA A 198 -11.69 10.33 16.84
N PHE A 199 -12.80 9.73 17.27
CA PHE A 199 -13.86 9.28 16.37
C PHE A 199 -14.85 10.43 16.09
N GLY A 200 -15.05 10.75 14.81
CA GLY A 200 -15.88 11.86 14.34
C GLY A 200 -15.10 12.94 13.56
N PRO A 201 -15.80 13.98 13.09
CA PRO A 201 -15.17 15.08 12.35
C PRO A 201 -14.11 15.81 13.17
N GLN A 202 -12.93 15.99 12.58
CA GLN A 202 -11.82 16.71 13.22
C GLN A 202 -11.00 17.53 12.21
N PRO A 203 -10.23 18.54 12.68
CA PRO A 203 -9.46 19.41 11.81
C PRO A 203 -8.47 18.67 10.90
N LEU A 204 -7.77 17.65 11.42
CA LEU A 204 -6.84 16.84 10.62
C LEU A 204 -7.54 16.24 9.40
N LEU A 205 -8.62 15.47 9.60
CA LEU A 205 -9.35 14.81 8.52
C LEU A 205 -9.93 15.80 7.51
N THR A 206 -10.39 16.96 7.98
CA THR A 206 -10.87 18.05 7.11
C THR A 206 -9.76 18.61 6.23
N ASN A 207 -8.57 18.80 6.80
CA ASN A 207 -7.42 19.33 6.07
C ASN A 207 -6.83 18.28 5.11
N LEU A 208 -6.73 17.03 5.52
CA LEU A 208 -6.29 15.93 4.67
C LEU A 208 -7.24 15.68 3.51
N THR A 209 -8.56 15.82 3.71
CA THR A 209 -9.54 15.77 2.62
C THR A 209 -9.23 16.80 1.52
N LYS A 210 -8.81 18.01 1.90
CA LYS A 210 -8.43 19.07 0.94
C LYS A 210 -7.08 18.77 0.30
N LEU A 211 -6.08 18.34 1.07
CA LEU A 211 -4.75 18.01 0.56
C LEU A 211 -4.78 16.84 -0.42
N TRP A 212 -5.63 15.84 -0.17
CA TRP A 212 -5.75 14.65 -1.01
C TRP A 212 -6.77 14.78 -2.14
N ALA A 213 -7.49 15.90 -2.23
CA ALA A 213 -8.48 16.14 -3.28
C ALA A 213 -7.92 15.92 -4.71
N PRO A 214 -6.67 16.32 -5.05
CA PRO A 214 -6.10 16.06 -6.37
C PRO A 214 -5.93 14.57 -6.73
N PHE A 215 -5.91 13.66 -5.75
CA PHE A 215 -5.83 12.22 -5.99
C PHE A 215 -7.18 11.59 -6.37
N ASN A 216 -8.28 12.34 -6.32
CA ASN A 216 -9.63 11.90 -6.67
C ASN A 216 -10.04 10.60 -5.93
N LEU A 217 -9.84 10.62 -4.61
CA LEU A 217 -10.13 9.50 -3.73
C LEU A 217 -11.58 9.50 -3.25
N ASN A 218 -12.11 8.30 -2.98
CA ASN A 218 -13.46 8.06 -2.46
C ASN A 218 -13.53 8.30 -0.92
N LEU A 219 -13.08 9.46 -0.45
CA LEU A 219 -13.01 9.77 0.99
C LEU A 219 -14.40 9.85 1.63
N GLY A 220 -15.25 10.75 1.13
CA GLY A 220 -16.64 10.89 1.56
C GLY A 220 -16.85 11.08 3.07
N GLU A 221 -18.07 10.78 3.53
CA GLU A 221 -18.46 10.89 4.93
C GLU A 221 -17.73 9.87 5.83
N THR A 222 -17.43 8.67 5.30
CA THR A 222 -16.70 7.65 6.05
C THR A 222 -15.30 8.14 6.44
N PHE A 223 -14.57 8.75 5.51
CA PHE A 223 -13.28 9.34 5.84
C PHE A 223 -13.43 10.54 6.76
N ALA A 224 -14.40 11.43 6.51
CA ALA A 224 -14.61 12.63 7.33
C ALA A 224 -14.87 12.31 8.81
N ASN A 225 -15.56 11.20 9.10
CA ASN A 225 -15.88 10.77 10.45
C ASN A 225 -14.89 9.76 11.05
N GLY A 226 -14.20 8.99 10.20
CA GLY A 226 -13.46 7.81 10.64
C GLY A 226 -11.97 7.81 10.27
N GLY A 227 -11.53 8.59 9.29
CA GLY A 227 -10.18 8.50 8.74
C GLY A 227 -9.89 7.23 7.94
N TYR A 228 -10.93 6.45 7.59
CA TYR A 228 -10.85 5.23 6.78
C TYR A 228 -11.80 5.30 5.59
N PHE A 229 -11.46 4.62 4.49
CA PHE A 229 -12.22 4.66 3.24
C PHE A 229 -11.90 3.47 2.33
N THR A 230 -12.72 3.25 1.30
CA THR A 230 -12.41 2.29 0.24
C THR A 230 -12.05 3.01 -1.04
N GLN A 231 -11.12 2.47 -1.83
CA GLN A 231 -10.75 3.02 -3.12
C GLN A 231 -10.70 1.93 -4.18
N ASP A 232 -11.47 2.09 -5.25
CA ASP A 232 -11.37 1.18 -6.39
C ASP A 232 -10.06 1.44 -7.12
N VAL A 233 -9.21 0.41 -7.21
CA VAL A 233 -7.98 0.43 -8.01
C VAL A 233 -8.35 0.06 -9.44
N LEU A 234 -8.96 -1.12 -9.59
CA LEU A 234 -9.48 -1.65 -10.85
C LEU A 234 -10.99 -1.88 -10.67
N PRO A 235 -11.86 -1.00 -11.20
CA PRO A 235 -13.30 -1.06 -10.99
C PRO A 235 -13.88 -2.45 -11.28
N GLY A 236 -14.65 -2.98 -10.33
CA GLY A 236 -15.28 -4.30 -10.42
C GLY A 236 -14.33 -5.50 -10.30
N LYS A 237 -13.04 -5.29 -9.99
CA LYS A 237 -12.04 -6.37 -9.90
C LYS A 237 -11.13 -6.26 -8.67
N LEU A 238 -10.70 -5.04 -8.32
CA LEU A 238 -9.79 -4.82 -7.20
C LEU A 238 -10.11 -3.49 -6.48
N GLN A 239 -10.31 -3.58 -5.17
CA GLN A 239 -10.53 -2.46 -4.27
C GLN A 239 -9.50 -2.48 -3.14
N VAL A 240 -9.10 -1.31 -2.66
CA VAL A 240 -8.31 -1.15 -1.43
C VAL A 240 -9.23 -0.67 -0.33
N ILE A 241 -9.11 -1.24 0.87
CA ILE A 241 -9.71 -0.73 2.10
C ILE A 241 -8.59 -0.11 2.93
N SER A 242 -8.57 1.22 3.06
CA SER A 242 -7.66 1.96 3.94
C SER A 242 -8.28 2.07 5.33
N MET A 243 -7.68 1.42 6.32
CA MET A 243 -8.15 1.40 7.71
C MET A 243 -7.51 2.51 8.53
N ASN A 244 -8.23 3.02 9.52
CA ASN A 244 -7.66 3.80 10.60
C ASN A 244 -7.45 2.88 11.79
N THR A 245 -6.26 2.28 11.89
CA THR A 245 -5.98 1.37 12.99
C THR A 245 -5.82 2.07 14.33
N GLY A 246 -5.75 3.41 14.38
CA GLY A 246 -5.60 4.19 15.60
C GLY A 246 -6.70 3.92 16.62
N TYR A 247 -7.87 3.45 16.19
CA TYR A 247 -8.95 3.03 17.09
C TYR A 247 -8.73 1.70 17.80
N PHE A 248 -7.74 0.90 17.37
CA PHE A 248 -7.34 -0.34 18.03
C PHE A 248 -6.04 -0.17 18.83
N TYR A 249 -5.49 1.05 18.86
CA TYR A 249 -4.23 1.30 19.53
C TYR A 249 -4.41 1.60 21.00
N ALA A 250 -3.76 0.82 21.86
CA ALA A 250 -3.94 0.92 23.31
C ALA A 250 -3.51 2.28 23.90
N LYS A 251 -2.66 3.05 23.22
CA LYS A 251 -2.25 4.39 23.67
C LYS A 251 -3.17 5.51 23.19
N ASN A 252 -4.15 5.22 22.33
CA ASN A 252 -5.15 6.20 21.93
C ASN A 252 -6.18 6.36 23.06
N LEU A 253 -6.08 7.45 23.82
CA LEU A 253 -6.95 7.75 24.95
C LEU A 253 -8.22 8.49 24.53
N LEU A 254 -8.34 8.92 23.27
CA LEU A 254 -9.53 9.60 22.75
C LEU A 254 -10.66 8.63 22.38
N VAL A 255 -10.37 7.32 22.36
CA VAL A 255 -11.37 6.27 22.24
C VAL A 255 -11.28 5.36 23.46
N SER A 256 -12.42 5.10 24.10
CA SER A 256 -12.46 4.36 25.36
C SER A 256 -12.41 2.84 25.19
N ASP A 257 -12.73 2.35 23.99
CA ASP A 257 -12.85 0.91 23.71
C ASP A 257 -12.71 0.65 22.20
N CYS A 258 -12.46 -0.61 21.82
CA CYS A 258 -12.38 -1.06 20.44
C CYS A 258 -13.18 -2.35 20.15
N ASP A 259 -13.73 -3.01 21.18
CA ASP A 259 -14.48 -4.27 21.08
C ASP A 259 -15.92 -4.18 21.60
N LYS A 260 -16.30 -3.08 22.25
CA LYS A 260 -17.69 -2.81 22.67
C LYS A 260 -18.53 -2.32 21.51
N ALA A 261 -19.80 -2.75 21.50
CA ALA A 261 -20.79 -2.28 20.53
C ALA A 261 -20.88 -0.75 20.52
N GLY A 262 -20.75 -0.16 19.33
CA GLY A 262 -20.78 1.29 19.11
C GLY A 262 -19.45 2.02 19.38
N SER A 263 -18.40 1.32 19.83
CA SER A 263 -17.06 1.90 19.90
C SER A 263 -16.49 2.18 18.51
N ALA A 264 -15.50 3.06 18.41
CA ALA A 264 -14.88 3.42 17.12
C ALA A 264 -14.29 2.20 16.40
N GLY A 265 -13.68 1.28 17.17
CA GLY A 265 -13.17 0.01 16.66
C GLY A 265 -14.28 -0.90 16.13
N ASP A 266 -15.35 -1.10 16.90
CA ASP A 266 -16.51 -1.90 16.49
C ASP A 266 -17.18 -1.35 15.23
N VAL A 267 -17.45 -0.04 15.18
CA VAL A 267 -18.07 0.61 14.01
C VAL A 267 -17.22 0.42 12.76
N GLN A 268 -15.89 0.56 12.87
CA GLN A 268 -14.99 0.31 11.74
C GLN A 268 -14.97 -1.18 11.34
N LEU A 269 -14.96 -2.12 12.29
CA LEU A 269 -14.98 -3.55 11.98
C LEU A 269 -16.28 -3.99 11.30
N GLN A 270 -17.43 -3.47 11.75
CA GLN A 270 -18.72 -3.71 11.08
C GLN A 270 -18.72 -3.14 9.65
N TRP A 271 -18.15 -1.95 9.46
CA TRP A 271 -17.98 -1.36 8.14
C TRP A 271 -17.04 -2.18 7.23
N ILE A 272 -15.92 -2.70 7.76
CA ILE A 272 -15.03 -3.61 7.03
C ILE A 272 -15.77 -4.89 6.63
N GLN A 273 -16.48 -5.51 7.57
CA GLN A 273 -17.26 -6.73 7.32
C GLN A 273 -18.27 -6.50 6.19
N ALA A 274 -19.00 -5.39 6.20
CA ALA A 274 -19.96 -5.05 5.15
C ALA A 274 -19.29 -4.89 3.78
N ASN A 275 -18.11 -4.25 3.71
CA ASN A 275 -17.37 -4.10 2.45
C ASN A 275 -16.77 -5.42 1.94
N LEU A 276 -16.26 -6.28 2.83
CA LEU A 276 -15.79 -7.62 2.46
C LEU A 276 -16.94 -8.52 1.98
N GLN A 277 -18.13 -8.39 2.58
CA GLN A 277 -19.32 -9.07 2.09
C GLN A 277 -19.72 -8.57 0.69
N LYS A 278 -19.69 -7.26 0.43
CA LYS A 278 -19.90 -6.70 -0.92
C LYS A 278 -18.89 -7.25 -1.92
N ALA A 279 -17.60 -7.32 -1.54
CA ALA A 279 -16.54 -7.90 -2.36
C ALA A 279 -16.80 -9.36 -2.73
N ARG A 280 -17.23 -10.15 -1.74
CA ARG A 280 -17.57 -11.56 -1.94
C ARG A 280 -18.76 -11.74 -2.89
N HIS A 281 -19.82 -10.96 -2.74
CA HIS A 281 -21.00 -11.02 -3.63
C HIS A 281 -20.69 -10.47 -5.04
N GLY A 282 -19.87 -9.42 -5.12
CA GLY A 282 -19.46 -8.79 -6.37
C GLY A 282 -18.31 -9.51 -7.08
N HIS A 283 -17.77 -10.59 -6.49
CA HIS A 283 -16.67 -11.38 -7.04
C HIS A 283 -15.41 -10.56 -7.37
N TYR A 284 -15.05 -9.59 -6.51
CA TYR A 284 -13.84 -8.79 -6.66
C TYR A 284 -12.89 -8.97 -5.45
N SER A 285 -11.59 -8.74 -5.70
CA SER A 285 -10.54 -8.86 -4.69
C SER A 285 -10.38 -7.58 -3.88
N VAL A 286 -9.88 -7.72 -2.66
CA VAL A 286 -9.64 -6.59 -1.74
C VAL A 286 -8.23 -6.67 -1.18
N TYR A 287 -7.52 -5.54 -1.21
CA TYR A 287 -6.37 -5.33 -0.33
C TYR A 287 -6.82 -4.57 0.93
N LEU A 288 -6.55 -5.15 2.10
CA LEU A 288 -6.77 -4.49 3.37
C LEU A 288 -5.47 -3.79 3.78
N MET A 289 -5.53 -2.47 3.90
CA MET A 289 -4.39 -1.62 4.16
C MET A 289 -4.50 -1.05 5.56
N GLN A 290 -3.46 -1.29 6.36
CA GLN A 290 -3.45 -0.94 7.78
C GLN A 290 -2.11 -0.40 8.21
N VAL A 291 -2.14 0.28 9.34
CA VAL A 291 -0.96 0.79 10.03
C VAL A 291 -0.69 -0.01 11.30
N TYR A 292 0.57 -0.30 11.59
CA TYR A 292 0.98 -0.78 12.90
C TYR A 292 1.44 0.39 13.79
N PHE A 293 1.39 0.22 15.10
CA PHE A 293 1.94 1.21 16.05
C PHE A 293 2.96 0.53 16.97
N ASP A 294 3.85 1.30 17.61
CA ASP A 294 4.91 0.79 18.51
C ASP A 294 4.45 0.45 19.93
#